data_AF-V5HLE4-F1
#
_entry.id   AF-V5HLE4-F1
#
_cell.length_a   1.000
_cell.length_b   1.000
_cell.length_c   1.000
_cell.angle_alpha   90.00
_cell.angle_beta   90.00
_cell.angle_gamma   90.00
#
_symmetry.space_group_name_H-M   'P 1'
#
loop_
_entity.id
_entity.type
_entity.pdbx_description
1 polymer ?
#
loop_
_entity_poly.entity_id
_entity_poly.type
_entity_poly.pdbx_seq_one_letter_code
_entity_poly.pdbx_strand_id
1 'polypeptide(L)'
;MLTYFPVPYDDELLYSCVARYGCHTGQAQNQKAVVRDVWGTDSAVAIPDLPSHLHDFSDNVGQVWQISINELIAQFTLAPLYFPFLSVQQTREIICSMGSKEGGKIHTRAGIVASRVPIPTRFRYCPQCLEEQSTELGEPYWRRMHQLPVIDVCIDHHCKLEDSAVPFHPKQKHHYHAAIHECHSLQTRRVDLTETEQRVIEYHQELLDASLLEGLGTNRWTLYYQQLAEGCGFTNKSRVQHERIHQILKQAWKGALLEPFCQK
;
A
#
# COMPACT_ATOMS: atom_id res chain seq x y z
N MET A 1 0.90 -26.70 9.29
CA MET A 1 2.15 -26.43 8.58
C MET A 1 1.93 -26.73 7.12
N LEU A 2 2.08 -25.70 6.31
CA LEU A 2 1.79 -25.70 4.89
C LEU A 2 2.99 -26.26 4.09
N THR A 3 2.72 -27.12 3.11
CA THR A 3 3.76 -27.79 2.31
C THR A 3 4.05 -27.11 0.97
N TYR A 4 3.27 -26.09 0.63
CA TYR A 4 3.41 -25.31 -0.60
C TYR A 4 2.89 -23.89 -0.38
N PHE A 5 3.63 -22.88 -0.82
CA PHE A 5 3.17 -21.50 -0.91
C PHE A 5 3.78 -20.86 -2.17
N PRO A 6 3.07 -19.97 -2.89
CA PRO A 6 3.64 -19.31 -4.06
C PRO A 6 4.88 -18.53 -3.70
N VAL A 7 5.90 -18.59 -4.55
CA VAL A 7 7.05 -17.68 -4.45
C VAL A 7 6.54 -16.27 -4.76
N PRO A 8 6.75 -15.29 -3.86
CA PRO A 8 6.31 -13.93 -4.11
C PRO A 8 7.06 -13.31 -5.29
N TYR A 9 6.36 -12.52 -6.08
CA TYR A 9 6.96 -11.70 -7.13
C TYR A 9 7.43 -10.35 -6.59
N ASP A 10 8.17 -9.63 -7.44
CA ASP A 10 8.65 -8.30 -7.11
C ASP A 10 7.50 -7.33 -6.85
N ASP A 11 7.62 -6.53 -5.80
CA ASP A 11 6.58 -5.59 -5.36
C ASP A 11 5.18 -6.20 -5.13
N GLU A 12 5.08 -7.50 -4.81
CA GLU A 12 3.79 -8.17 -4.60
C GLU A 12 3.21 -7.92 -3.18
N LEU A 13 1.89 -7.73 -3.09
CA LEU A 13 1.17 -7.71 -1.80
C LEU A 13 1.07 -9.12 -1.20
N LEU A 14 1.18 -9.26 0.12
CA LEU A 14 0.89 -10.53 0.82
C LEU A 14 -0.50 -11.05 0.46
N TYR A 15 -1.48 -10.15 0.36
CA TYR A 15 -2.83 -10.46 -0.11
C TYR A 15 -2.85 -11.17 -1.47
N SER A 16 -2.01 -10.73 -2.40
CA SER A 16 -1.88 -11.31 -3.73
C SER A 16 -1.29 -12.72 -3.67
N CYS A 17 -0.24 -12.93 -2.88
CA CYS A 17 0.34 -14.26 -2.67
C CYS A 17 -0.71 -15.27 -2.16
N VAL A 18 -1.54 -14.85 -1.20
CA VAL A 18 -2.63 -15.69 -0.68
C VAL A 18 -3.71 -15.95 -1.73
N ALA A 19 -4.05 -14.96 -2.55
CA ALA A 19 -4.99 -15.14 -3.64
C ALA A 19 -4.49 -16.15 -4.69
N ARG A 20 -3.20 -16.05 -5.07
CA ARG A 20 -2.52 -16.99 -5.97
C ARG A 20 -2.45 -18.39 -5.39
N TYR A 21 -2.18 -18.54 -4.09
CA TYR A 21 -2.24 -19.84 -3.41
C TYR A 21 -3.60 -20.52 -3.61
N GLY A 22 -4.69 -19.76 -3.49
CA GLY A 22 -6.05 -20.25 -3.76
C GLY A 22 -6.21 -20.74 -5.21
N CYS A 23 -5.66 -20.04 -6.19
CA CYS A 23 -5.67 -20.48 -7.60
C CYS A 23 -4.82 -21.75 -7.80
N HIS A 24 -3.59 -21.78 -7.31
CA HIS A 24 -2.64 -22.89 -7.49
C HIS A 24 -3.13 -24.20 -6.87
N THR A 25 -3.90 -24.11 -5.78
CA THR A 25 -4.45 -25.28 -5.09
C THR A 25 -5.87 -25.65 -5.51
N GLY A 26 -6.44 -24.93 -6.49
CA GLY A 26 -7.83 -25.13 -6.93
C GLY A 26 -8.89 -24.74 -5.89
N GLN A 27 -8.51 -23.96 -4.88
CA GLN A 27 -9.37 -23.50 -3.78
C GLN A 27 -9.89 -22.07 -3.96
N ALA A 28 -9.74 -21.45 -5.14
CA ALA A 28 -10.17 -20.07 -5.40
C ALA A 28 -11.67 -19.80 -5.09
N GLN A 29 -12.52 -20.83 -5.06
CA GLN A 29 -13.93 -20.70 -4.67
C GLN A 29 -14.20 -21.12 -3.20
N ASN A 30 -13.19 -21.66 -2.50
CA ASN A 30 -13.27 -22.08 -1.09
C ASN A 30 -12.36 -21.22 -0.21
N GLN A 31 -12.72 -19.95 -0.11
CA GLN A 31 -11.94 -18.92 0.57
C GLN A 31 -11.68 -19.21 2.06
N LYS A 32 -12.60 -19.91 2.74
CA LYS A 32 -12.38 -20.34 4.12
C LYS A 32 -11.34 -21.46 4.25
N ALA A 33 -11.23 -22.34 3.26
CA ALA A 33 -10.17 -23.34 3.23
C ALA A 33 -8.82 -22.68 3.00
N VAL A 34 -8.72 -21.76 2.04
CA VAL A 34 -7.50 -20.95 1.82
C VAL A 34 -7.06 -20.25 3.10
N VAL A 35 -7.99 -19.60 3.81
CA VAL A 35 -7.66 -18.94 5.07
C VAL A 35 -7.14 -19.91 6.13
N ARG A 36 -7.78 -21.06 6.30
CA ARG A 36 -7.33 -22.08 7.25
C ARG A 36 -5.97 -22.67 6.87
N ASP A 37 -5.77 -22.93 5.59
CA ASP A 37 -4.56 -23.56 5.06
C ASP A 37 -3.36 -22.63 5.22
N VAL A 38 -3.53 -21.34 4.93
CA VAL A 38 -2.45 -20.34 4.93
C VAL A 38 -2.20 -19.79 6.33
N TRP A 39 -3.24 -19.44 7.08
CA TRP A 39 -3.12 -18.76 8.36
C TRP A 39 -3.25 -19.69 9.57
N GLY A 40 -3.65 -20.95 9.39
CA GLY A 40 -3.88 -21.88 10.51
C GLY A 40 -5.07 -21.49 11.42
N THR A 41 -5.87 -20.50 11.03
CA THR A 41 -7.01 -19.95 11.78
C THR A 41 -8.15 -19.62 10.82
N ASP A 42 -9.37 -19.44 11.33
CA ASP A 42 -10.54 -19.01 10.56
C ASP A 42 -10.87 -17.52 10.72
N SER A 43 -10.16 -16.82 11.61
CA SER A 43 -10.40 -15.43 11.97
C SER A 43 -9.63 -14.41 11.13
N ALA A 44 -8.63 -14.84 10.36
CA ALA A 44 -7.81 -13.96 9.55
C ALA A 44 -8.66 -13.30 8.44
N VAL A 45 -8.48 -11.99 8.28
CA VAL A 45 -9.25 -11.16 7.36
C VAL A 45 -8.37 -10.79 6.17
N ALA A 46 -8.95 -10.80 4.97
CA ALA A 46 -8.32 -10.44 3.71
C ALA A 46 -8.14 -8.90 3.59
N ILE A 47 -7.27 -8.35 4.43
CA ILE A 47 -6.88 -6.93 4.43
C ILE A 47 -5.63 -6.77 3.56
N PRO A 48 -5.63 -5.92 2.51
CA PRO A 48 -4.47 -5.83 1.62
C PRO A 48 -3.33 -4.98 2.15
N ASP A 49 -3.66 -3.88 2.83
CA ASP A 49 -2.70 -2.83 3.18
C ASP A 49 -1.98 -3.11 4.50
N LEU A 50 -2.72 -3.36 5.59
CA LEU A 50 -2.21 -3.57 6.95
C LEU A 50 -2.88 -4.78 7.62
N PRO A 51 -2.53 -6.02 7.22
CA PRO A 51 -3.14 -7.23 7.77
C PRO A 51 -2.74 -7.51 9.23
N SER A 52 -3.55 -8.31 9.92
CA SER A 52 -3.22 -8.92 11.20
C SER A 52 -2.92 -10.42 11.05
N HIS A 53 -2.68 -11.12 12.17
CA HIS A 53 -2.38 -12.56 12.22
C HIS A 53 -1.04 -12.95 11.56
N LEU A 54 -0.09 -12.02 11.43
CA LEU A 54 1.18 -12.32 10.75
C LEU A 54 2.02 -13.38 11.49
N HIS A 55 1.90 -13.50 12.82
CA HIS A 55 2.53 -14.62 13.54
C HIS A 55 1.94 -15.97 13.13
N ASP A 56 0.61 -16.09 13.09
CA ASP A 56 -0.06 -17.32 12.69
C ASP A 56 0.32 -17.71 11.24
N PHE A 57 0.41 -16.72 10.33
CA PHE A 57 0.92 -16.92 8.97
C PHE A 57 2.35 -17.45 8.97
N SER A 58 3.29 -16.71 9.59
CA SER A 58 4.73 -17.04 9.61
C SER A 58 5.00 -18.42 10.17
N ASP A 59 4.31 -18.80 11.26
CA ASP A 59 4.46 -20.10 11.90
C ASP A 59 3.97 -21.22 10.98
N ASN A 60 2.88 -20.99 10.24
CA ASN A 60 2.27 -22.00 9.42
C ASN A 60 2.95 -22.18 8.06
N VAL A 61 3.49 -21.11 7.45
CA VAL A 61 4.23 -21.18 6.17
C VAL A 61 5.74 -21.43 6.33
N GLY A 62 6.27 -21.35 7.55
CA GLY A 62 7.71 -21.34 7.83
C GLY A 62 8.53 -22.54 7.32
N GLN A 63 7.89 -23.64 6.91
CA GLN A 63 8.56 -24.77 6.27
C GLN A 63 8.93 -24.51 4.80
N VAL A 64 8.14 -23.69 4.10
CA VAL A 64 8.33 -23.38 2.68
C VAL A 64 8.79 -21.95 2.43
N TRP A 65 8.50 -21.05 3.37
CA TRP A 65 8.93 -19.66 3.31
C TRP A 65 9.35 -19.17 4.68
N GLN A 66 10.66 -19.12 4.91
CA GLN A 66 11.24 -18.56 6.12
C GLN A 66 11.30 -17.04 5.99
N ILE A 67 10.41 -16.35 6.68
CA ILE A 67 10.34 -14.89 6.66
C ILE A 67 9.94 -14.39 8.05
N SER A 68 10.58 -13.32 8.52
CA SER A 68 10.20 -12.69 9.79
C SER A 68 8.98 -11.80 9.63
N ILE A 69 8.31 -11.49 10.75
CA ILE A 69 7.19 -10.54 10.77
C ILE A 69 7.60 -9.17 10.25
N ASN A 70 8.80 -8.72 10.62
CA ASN A 70 9.31 -7.43 10.17
C ASN A 70 9.55 -7.40 8.66
N GLU A 71 10.11 -8.46 8.08
CA GLU A 71 10.27 -8.59 6.63
C GLU A 71 8.91 -8.66 5.93
N LEU A 72 7.94 -9.40 6.47
CA LEU A 72 6.57 -9.43 5.93
C LEU A 72 5.95 -8.04 5.87
N ILE A 73 6.01 -7.30 6.98
CA ILE A 73 5.47 -5.93 7.07
C ILE A 73 6.18 -5.01 6.08
N ALA A 74 7.51 -5.05 6.04
CA ALA A 74 8.30 -4.16 5.18
C ALA A 74 8.11 -4.44 3.68
N GLN A 75 8.07 -5.70 3.27
CA GLN A 75 8.19 -6.08 1.86
C GLN A 75 6.85 -6.45 1.21
N PHE A 76 5.82 -6.82 1.98
CA PHE A 76 4.57 -7.36 1.43
C PHE A 76 3.32 -6.60 1.88
N THR A 77 3.48 -5.43 2.49
CA THR A 77 2.38 -4.57 2.96
C THR A 77 2.61 -3.10 2.59
N LEU A 78 1.63 -2.24 2.86
CA LEU A 78 1.75 -0.79 2.67
C LEU A 78 2.20 -0.06 3.95
N ALA A 79 2.57 -0.79 5.02
CA ALA A 79 2.98 -0.20 6.30
C ALA A 79 4.14 0.81 6.21
N PRO A 80 5.20 0.60 5.40
CA PRO A 80 6.30 1.55 5.29
C PRO A 80 5.87 2.95 4.83
N LEU A 81 4.78 3.07 4.08
CA LEU A 81 4.23 4.36 3.66
C LEU A 81 3.83 5.24 4.84
N TYR A 82 3.35 4.63 5.93
CA TYR A 82 2.78 5.34 7.07
C TYR A 82 3.78 5.56 8.20
N PHE A 83 4.64 4.56 8.44
CA PHE A 83 5.49 4.50 9.63
C PHE A 83 6.36 5.74 9.86
N PRO A 84 7.05 6.32 8.86
CA PRO A 84 7.87 7.51 9.06
C PRO A 84 7.12 8.70 9.68
N PHE A 85 5.79 8.77 9.51
CA PHE A 85 4.94 9.86 10.00
C PHE A 85 4.33 9.60 11.39
N LEU A 86 4.54 8.41 11.95
CA LEU A 86 4.03 8.02 13.26
C LEU A 86 5.09 8.25 14.35
N SER A 87 4.66 8.23 15.61
CA SER A 87 5.60 8.08 16.73
C SER A 87 6.18 6.66 16.79
N VAL A 88 7.35 6.52 17.44
CA VAL A 88 7.95 5.22 17.73
C VAL A 88 6.96 4.30 18.46
N GLN A 89 6.22 4.83 19.43
CA GLN A 89 5.25 4.05 20.20
C GLN A 89 4.08 3.57 19.34
N GLN A 90 3.50 4.45 18.50
CA GLN A 90 2.44 4.05 17.57
C GLN A 90 2.91 2.96 16.61
N THR A 91 4.12 3.10 16.05
CA THR A 91 4.70 2.13 15.11
C THR A 91 4.87 0.77 15.76
N ARG A 92 5.44 0.72 16.97
CA ARG A 92 5.58 -0.52 17.75
C ARG A 92 4.23 -1.17 18.02
N GLU A 93 3.25 -0.38 18.44
CA GLU A 93 1.91 -0.90 18.71
C GLU A 93 1.21 -1.42 17.45
N ILE A 94 1.44 -0.81 16.28
CA ILE A 94 0.92 -1.32 15.00
C ILE A 94 1.60 -2.64 14.65
N ILE A 95 2.93 -2.73 14.69
CA ILE A 95 3.67 -3.96 14.42
C ILE A 95 3.19 -5.10 15.33
N CYS A 96 3.05 -4.85 16.63
CA CYS A 96 2.47 -5.82 17.57
C CYS A 96 1.04 -6.23 17.18
N SER A 97 0.21 -5.26 16.78
CA SER A 97 -1.18 -5.54 16.38
C SER A 97 -1.24 -6.38 15.09
N MET A 98 -0.39 -6.09 14.10
CA MET A 98 -0.26 -6.85 12.85
C MET A 98 0.23 -8.28 13.10
N GLY A 99 1.16 -8.47 14.04
CA GLY A 99 1.57 -9.81 14.48
C GLY A 99 0.46 -10.59 15.19
N SER A 100 -0.39 -9.91 15.95
CA SER A 100 -1.43 -10.51 16.79
C SER A 100 -2.76 -10.77 16.04
N LYS A 101 -3.74 -11.30 16.77
CA LYS A 101 -5.13 -11.47 16.29
C LYS A 101 -5.95 -10.15 16.33
N GLU A 102 -5.42 -9.11 16.96
CA GLU A 102 -6.10 -7.83 17.20
C GLU A 102 -5.94 -6.85 16.02
N GLY A 103 -6.66 -7.10 14.92
CA GLY A 103 -6.59 -6.26 13.72
C GLY A 103 -7.40 -4.95 13.76
N GLY A 104 -8.43 -4.86 14.60
CA GLY A 104 -9.49 -3.85 14.47
C GLY A 104 -9.09 -2.39 14.71
N LYS A 105 -7.90 -2.13 15.25
CA LYS A 105 -7.41 -0.76 15.57
C LYS A 105 -6.22 -0.32 14.73
N ILE A 106 -5.73 -1.17 13.82
CA ILE A 106 -4.49 -0.92 13.06
C ILE A 106 -4.62 0.36 12.22
N HIS A 107 -5.62 0.46 11.34
CA HIS A 107 -5.82 1.63 10.47
C HIS A 107 -6.08 2.93 11.25
N THR A 108 -6.82 2.85 12.36
CA THR A 108 -7.06 4.02 13.23
C THR A 108 -5.76 4.51 13.87
N ARG A 109 -4.93 3.59 14.39
CA ARG A 109 -3.65 3.92 15.02
C ARG A 109 -2.63 4.47 14.00
N ALA A 110 -2.70 3.99 12.76
CA ALA A 110 -1.93 4.51 11.62
C ALA A 110 -2.43 5.89 11.15
N GLY A 111 -3.54 6.40 11.67
CA GLY A 111 -4.11 7.70 11.29
C GLY A 111 -4.82 7.69 9.93
N ILE A 112 -4.97 6.54 9.28
CA ILE A 112 -5.57 6.41 7.95
C ILE A 112 -7.03 6.88 7.96
N VAL A 113 -7.79 6.47 8.98
CA VAL A 113 -9.22 6.82 9.12
C VAL A 113 -9.43 8.33 9.33
N ALA A 114 -8.47 9.01 9.94
CA ALA A 114 -8.53 10.46 10.18
C ALA A 114 -7.90 11.29 9.04
N SER A 115 -7.28 10.62 8.06
CA SER A 115 -6.60 11.28 6.95
C SER A 115 -7.60 11.89 5.97
N ARG A 116 -7.24 13.05 5.42
CA ARG A 116 -7.95 13.65 4.27
C ARG A 116 -7.48 13.08 2.94
N VAL A 117 -6.37 12.33 2.94
CA VAL A 117 -5.85 11.68 1.74
C VAL A 117 -6.73 10.46 1.44
N PRO A 118 -7.46 10.44 0.32
CA PRO A 118 -8.32 9.32 -0.04
C PRO A 118 -7.47 8.08 -0.32
N ILE A 119 -7.87 6.97 0.31
CA ILE A 119 -7.38 5.64 -0.04
C ILE A 119 -8.07 5.14 -1.32
N PRO A 120 -7.42 4.27 -2.11
CA PRO A 120 -8.07 3.64 -3.24
C PRO A 120 -9.33 2.90 -2.81
N THR A 121 -10.42 3.08 -3.54
CA THR A 121 -11.69 2.39 -3.25
C THR A 121 -11.72 0.98 -3.82
N ARG A 122 -10.89 0.74 -4.84
CA ARG A 122 -10.79 -0.48 -5.63
C ARG A 122 -9.33 -0.87 -5.78
N PHE A 123 -9.08 -2.16 -5.99
CA PHE A 123 -7.76 -2.59 -6.43
C PHE A 123 -7.49 -2.03 -7.81
N ARG A 124 -6.26 -1.54 -8.00
CA ARG A 124 -5.81 -0.93 -9.26
C ARG A 124 -4.73 -1.75 -9.92
N TYR A 125 -4.66 -1.67 -11.23
CA TYR A 125 -3.62 -2.33 -12.03
C TYR A 125 -3.23 -1.51 -13.25
N CYS A 126 -2.03 -1.75 -13.76
CA CYS A 126 -1.58 -1.24 -15.04
C CYS A 126 -1.88 -2.28 -16.12
N PRO A 127 -2.54 -1.92 -17.25
CA PRO A 127 -2.78 -2.86 -18.33
C PRO A 127 -1.50 -3.43 -18.95
N GLN A 128 -0.40 -2.65 -18.98
CA GLN A 128 0.89 -3.11 -19.50
C GLN A 128 1.58 -4.08 -18.53
N CYS A 129 1.68 -3.72 -17.24
CA CYS A 129 2.13 -4.67 -16.20
C CYS A 129 1.34 -5.98 -16.26
N LEU A 130 0.03 -5.91 -16.46
CA LEU A 130 -0.82 -7.11 -16.52
C LEU A 130 -0.41 -8.05 -17.67
N GLU A 131 -0.15 -7.49 -18.85
CA GLU A 131 0.29 -8.23 -20.03
C GLU A 131 1.69 -8.81 -19.85
N GLU A 132 2.62 -8.02 -19.32
CA GLU A 132 4.00 -8.45 -19.00
C GLU A 132 3.99 -9.59 -17.98
N GLN A 133 3.27 -9.42 -16.86
CA GLN A 133 3.14 -10.47 -15.83
C GLN A 133 2.53 -11.74 -16.42
N SER A 134 1.47 -11.63 -17.22
CA SER A 134 0.84 -12.80 -17.84
C SER A 134 1.77 -13.52 -18.82
N THR A 135 2.60 -12.77 -19.55
CA THR A 135 3.51 -13.31 -20.57
C THR A 135 4.77 -13.92 -19.94
N GLU A 136 5.35 -13.25 -18.95
CA GLU A 136 6.65 -13.61 -18.38
C GLU A 136 6.51 -14.58 -17.19
N LEU A 137 5.47 -14.41 -16.38
CA LEU A 137 5.27 -15.17 -15.14
C LEU A 137 4.17 -16.23 -15.27
N GLY A 138 3.33 -16.12 -16.30
CA GLY A 138 2.19 -17.01 -16.54
C GLY A 138 0.94 -16.65 -15.72
N GLU A 139 1.03 -15.68 -14.82
CA GLU A 139 -0.08 -15.19 -14.01
C GLU A 139 0.15 -13.74 -13.55
N PRO A 140 -0.89 -12.89 -13.53
CA PRO A 140 -0.80 -11.54 -12.97
C PRO A 140 -0.99 -11.52 -11.46
N TYR A 141 -0.53 -10.44 -10.82
CA TYR A 141 -0.58 -10.25 -9.37
C TYR A 141 -0.81 -8.79 -8.96
N TRP A 142 -1.31 -8.57 -7.74
CA TRP A 142 -1.50 -7.22 -7.22
C TRP A 142 -0.19 -6.64 -6.71
N ARG A 143 0.34 -5.66 -7.45
CA ARG A 143 1.50 -4.86 -7.04
C ARG A 143 1.15 -3.87 -5.94
N ARG A 144 2.05 -3.66 -4.97
CA ARG A 144 1.90 -2.68 -3.88
C ARG A 144 1.89 -1.26 -4.42
N MET A 145 2.80 -0.94 -5.34
CA MET A 145 2.93 0.42 -5.92
C MET A 145 1.65 0.89 -6.61
N HIS A 146 0.89 -0.03 -7.22
CA HIS A 146 -0.40 0.31 -7.82
C HIS A 146 -1.49 0.65 -6.78
N GLN A 147 -1.29 0.37 -5.48
CA GLN A 147 -2.28 0.62 -4.43
C GLN A 147 -1.95 1.85 -3.57
N LEU A 148 -0.94 2.63 -3.95
CA LEU A 148 -0.56 3.84 -3.23
C LEU A 148 -1.65 4.92 -3.30
N PRO A 149 -2.07 5.51 -2.16
CA PRO A 149 -2.95 6.67 -2.16
C PRO A 149 -2.41 7.79 -3.06
N VAL A 150 -3.29 8.60 -3.66
CA VAL A 150 -2.96 9.73 -4.55
C VAL A 150 -2.35 9.34 -5.90
N ILE A 151 -1.48 8.34 -5.95
CA ILE A 151 -0.80 7.92 -7.17
C ILE A 151 -1.75 7.05 -7.99
N ASP A 152 -2.23 7.57 -9.13
CA ASP A 152 -3.14 6.87 -10.02
C ASP A 152 -2.55 6.61 -11.42
N VAL A 153 -1.22 6.63 -11.47
CA VAL A 153 -0.41 6.30 -12.65
C VAL A 153 0.53 5.15 -12.33
N CYS A 154 0.82 4.33 -13.34
CA CYS A 154 1.91 3.37 -13.30
C CYS A 154 3.22 4.11 -13.54
N ILE A 155 4.22 3.87 -12.69
CA ILE A 155 5.52 4.53 -12.74
C ILE A 155 6.36 3.93 -13.86
N ASP A 156 6.31 2.61 -14.02
CA ASP A 156 7.10 1.89 -15.01
C ASP A 156 6.62 2.17 -16.44
N HIS A 157 5.31 2.37 -16.62
CA HIS A 157 4.67 2.50 -17.93
C HIS A 157 4.13 3.90 -18.25
N HIS A 158 4.18 4.84 -17.29
CA HIS A 158 3.67 6.20 -17.42
C HIS A 158 2.25 6.26 -18.01
N CYS A 159 1.36 5.43 -17.47
CA CYS A 159 -0.03 5.33 -17.90
C CYS A 159 -1.00 5.37 -16.73
N LYS A 160 -2.26 5.68 -17.00
CA LYS A 160 -3.31 5.63 -15.99
C LYS A 160 -3.46 4.21 -15.44
N LEU A 161 -3.59 4.08 -14.13
CA LEU A 161 -4.02 2.85 -13.48
C LEU A 161 -5.53 2.65 -13.68
N GLU A 162 -5.93 1.42 -13.93
CA GLU A 162 -7.33 1.03 -14.09
C GLU A 162 -7.86 0.44 -12.77
N ASP A 163 -9.09 0.84 -12.42
CA ASP A 163 -9.80 0.25 -11.29
C ASP A 163 -10.40 -1.11 -11.68
N SER A 164 -10.22 -2.12 -10.82
CA SER A 164 -10.89 -3.42 -10.95
C SER A 164 -12.32 -3.41 -10.40
N ALA A 165 -13.06 -4.48 -10.64
CA ALA A 165 -14.37 -4.68 -10.02
C ALA A 165 -14.31 -4.91 -8.50
N VAL A 166 -13.11 -5.18 -7.95
CA VAL A 166 -12.89 -5.57 -6.55
C VAL A 166 -12.67 -4.34 -5.66
N PRO A 167 -13.45 -4.18 -4.56
CA PRO A 167 -13.16 -3.18 -3.55
C PRO A 167 -11.80 -3.42 -2.88
N PHE A 168 -11.03 -2.35 -2.64
CA PHE A 168 -9.72 -2.49 -2.01
C PHE A 168 -9.83 -3.08 -0.60
N HIS A 169 -10.73 -2.55 0.24
CA HIS A 169 -11.11 -3.21 1.49
C HIS A 169 -12.37 -4.08 1.25
N PRO A 170 -12.23 -5.41 1.17
CA PRO A 170 -13.34 -6.28 0.77
C PRO A 170 -14.45 -6.30 1.82
N LYS A 171 -15.70 -6.28 1.36
CA LYS A 171 -16.88 -6.45 2.23
C LYS A 171 -16.94 -7.86 2.83
N GLN A 172 -16.44 -8.85 2.09
CA GLN A 172 -16.33 -10.23 2.53
C GLN A 172 -14.99 -10.44 3.23
N LYS A 173 -15.04 -10.70 4.53
CA LYS A 173 -13.85 -10.70 5.39
C LYS A 173 -12.76 -11.70 4.96
N HIS A 174 -13.09 -12.79 4.29
CA HIS A 174 -12.14 -13.88 4.05
C HIS A 174 -11.82 -14.10 2.58
N HIS A 175 -12.31 -13.23 1.68
CA HIS A 175 -12.16 -13.43 0.24
C HIS A 175 -10.89 -12.74 -0.29
N TYR A 176 -9.95 -13.56 -0.74
CA TYR A 176 -8.76 -13.13 -1.48
C TYR A 176 -9.04 -13.21 -2.98
N HIS A 177 -9.13 -12.05 -3.62
CA HIS A 177 -9.43 -11.90 -5.03
C HIS A 177 -8.13 -11.94 -5.85
N ALA A 178 -7.97 -12.95 -6.70
CA ALA A 178 -6.77 -13.09 -7.53
C ALA A 178 -6.84 -12.19 -8.76
N ALA A 179 -5.76 -11.46 -9.06
CA ALA A 179 -5.70 -10.55 -10.21
C ALA A 179 -6.06 -11.24 -11.54
N ILE A 180 -5.70 -12.52 -11.70
CA ILE A 180 -6.00 -13.32 -12.90
C ILE A 180 -7.50 -13.44 -13.22
N HIS A 181 -8.37 -13.28 -12.22
CA HIS A 181 -9.83 -13.36 -12.39
C HIS A 181 -10.49 -11.98 -12.49
N GLU A 182 -9.81 -10.94 -12.01
CA GLU A 182 -10.42 -9.64 -11.70
C GLU A 182 -9.90 -8.52 -12.60
N CYS A 183 -8.74 -8.73 -13.20
CA CYS A 183 -8.15 -7.83 -14.18
C CYS A 183 -8.52 -8.26 -15.60
N HIS A 184 -8.66 -7.28 -16.48
CA HIS A 184 -8.92 -7.51 -17.90
C HIS A 184 -7.91 -6.73 -18.72
N SER A 185 -7.55 -7.26 -19.89
CA SER A 185 -6.75 -6.50 -20.85
C SER A 185 -7.56 -5.29 -21.32
N LEU A 186 -6.98 -4.10 -21.15
CA LEU A 186 -7.57 -2.82 -21.48
C LEU A 186 -6.57 -1.97 -22.27
N GLN A 187 -7.08 -0.97 -22.99
CA GLN A 187 -6.23 -0.04 -23.71
C GLN A 187 -5.48 0.88 -22.72
N THR A 188 -4.17 0.97 -22.91
CA THR A 188 -3.31 1.84 -22.11
C THR A 188 -3.57 3.32 -22.43
N ARG A 189 -3.81 4.11 -21.38
CA ARG A 189 -3.96 5.56 -21.47
C ARG A 189 -2.68 6.23 -20.96
N ARG A 190 -1.82 6.70 -21.87
CA ARG A 190 -0.58 7.39 -21.50
C ARG A 190 -0.86 8.69 -20.75
N VAL A 191 0.00 9.01 -19.81
CA VAL A 191 -0.05 10.23 -19.01
C VAL A 191 1.32 10.88 -19.05
N ASP A 192 1.37 12.14 -19.46
CA ASP A 192 2.57 12.95 -19.35
C ASP A 192 2.63 13.54 -17.94
N LEU A 193 3.68 13.18 -17.20
CA LEU A 193 3.91 13.68 -15.84
C LEU A 193 4.79 14.92 -15.89
N THR A 194 4.41 15.93 -15.10
CA THR A 194 5.28 17.05 -14.77
C THR A 194 6.40 16.59 -13.84
N GLU A 195 7.51 17.34 -13.79
CA GLU A 195 8.63 17.06 -12.88
C GLU A 195 8.17 16.99 -11.41
N THR A 196 7.18 17.80 -11.02
CA THR A 196 6.67 17.81 -9.65
C THR A 196 5.88 16.54 -9.32
N GLU A 197 5.06 16.06 -10.26
CA GLU A 197 4.31 14.80 -10.06
C GLU A 197 5.25 13.61 -10.01
N GLN A 198 6.23 13.56 -10.92
CA GLN A 198 7.26 12.54 -10.92
C GLN A 198 8.00 12.53 -9.58
N ARG A 199 8.35 13.71 -9.05
CA ARG A 199 9.04 13.80 -7.75
C ARG A 199 8.19 13.29 -6.59
N VAL A 200 6.89 13.56 -6.58
CA VAL A 200 5.98 13.04 -5.55
C VAL A 200 5.87 11.52 -5.64
N ILE A 201 5.81 10.97 -6.85
CA ILE A 201 5.78 9.53 -7.11
C ILE A 201 7.06 8.87 -6.58
N GLU A 202 8.23 9.43 -6.91
CA GLU A 202 9.54 8.97 -6.42
C GLU A 202 9.58 8.92 -4.88
N TYR A 203 9.07 9.94 -4.18
CA TYR A 203 9.02 9.91 -2.72
C TYR A 203 8.14 8.79 -2.16
N HIS A 204 7.04 8.43 -2.82
CA HIS A 204 6.23 7.29 -2.38
C HIS A 204 6.97 5.97 -2.56
N GLN A 205 7.69 5.82 -3.67
CA GLN A 205 8.54 4.66 -3.93
C GLN A 205 9.67 4.56 -2.90
N GLU A 206 10.40 5.66 -2.67
CA GLU A 206 11.45 5.73 -1.66
C GLU A 206 10.92 5.35 -0.26
N LEU A 207 9.72 5.82 0.12
CA LEU A 207 9.11 5.45 1.41
C LEU A 207 8.76 3.96 1.48
N LEU A 208 8.26 3.38 0.39
CA LEU A 208 7.91 1.96 0.35
C LEU A 208 9.17 1.07 0.38
N ASP A 209 10.21 1.45 -0.37
CA ASP A 209 11.46 0.71 -0.51
C ASP A 209 12.36 0.85 0.72
N ALA A 210 12.35 2.01 1.39
CA ALA A 210 13.13 2.27 2.60
C ALA A 210 12.86 1.26 3.73
N SER A 211 11.72 0.55 3.68
CA SER A 211 11.41 -0.55 4.60
C SER A 211 11.54 -0.14 6.08
N LEU A 212 11.30 1.14 6.37
CA LEU A 212 11.54 1.71 7.69
C LEU A 212 10.44 1.28 8.66
N LEU A 213 10.78 0.42 9.61
CA LEU A 213 9.89 -0.04 10.68
C LEU A 213 9.96 0.83 11.94
N GLU A 214 10.23 2.12 11.77
CA GLU A 214 10.36 3.08 12.87
C GLU A 214 9.60 4.37 12.57
N GLY A 215 8.93 4.90 13.59
CA GLY A 215 8.29 6.20 13.53
C GLY A 215 9.22 7.34 13.92
N LEU A 216 9.28 8.39 13.09
CA LEU A 216 10.14 9.56 13.33
C LEU A 216 9.51 10.58 14.30
N GLY A 217 8.20 10.46 14.54
CA GLY A 217 7.43 11.35 15.40
C GLY A 217 7.05 12.67 14.72
N THR A 218 5.92 13.23 15.15
CA THR A 218 5.35 14.47 14.59
C THR A 218 6.26 15.69 14.77
N ASN A 219 7.05 15.72 15.85
CA ASN A 219 7.95 16.84 16.14
C ASN A 219 9.04 17.00 15.08
N ARG A 220 9.62 15.91 14.55
CA ARG A 220 10.65 15.98 13.51
C ARG A 220 10.08 16.57 12.22
N TRP A 221 8.91 16.11 11.79
CA TRP A 221 8.22 16.66 10.62
C TRP A 221 7.79 18.11 10.81
N THR A 222 7.35 18.48 12.02
CA THR A 222 6.98 19.86 12.34
C THR A 222 8.20 20.78 12.25
N LEU A 223 9.33 20.38 12.83
CA LEU A 223 10.58 21.14 12.78
C LEU A 223 11.13 21.22 11.35
N TYR A 224 11.14 20.09 10.63
CA TYR A 224 11.54 20.05 9.22
C TYR A 224 10.71 20.99 8.36
N TYR A 225 9.38 20.96 8.50
CA TYR A 225 8.48 21.84 7.77
C TYR A 225 8.68 23.32 8.14
N GLN A 226 8.89 23.63 9.42
CA GLN A 226 9.19 25.00 9.87
C GLN A 226 10.51 25.52 9.28
N GLN A 227 11.56 24.71 9.30
CA GLN A 227 12.87 25.05 8.71
C GLN A 227 12.77 25.22 7.19
N LEU A 228 12.02 24.35 6.50
CA LEU A 228 11.77 24.47 5.07
C LEU A 228 11.00 25.76 4.74
N ALA A 229 9.96 26.06 5.51
CA ALA A 229 9.19 27.29 5.33
C ALA A 229 10.04 28.55 5.58
N GLU A 230 10.93 28.53 6.57
CA GLU A 230 11.86 29.62 6.84
C GLU A 230 12.86 29.81 5.68
N GLY A 231 13.49 28.72 5.23
CA GLY A 231 14.44 28.74 4.10
C GLY A 231 13.81 29.24 2.79
N CYS A 232 12.53 29.00 2.59
CA CYS A 232 11.78 29.50 1.44
C CYS A 232 11.15 30.90 1.64
N GLY A 233 11.35 31.56 2.79
CA GLY A 233 10.82 32.90 3.06
C GLY A 233 9.31 32.94 3.31
N PHE A 234 8.73 31.85 3.83
CA PHE A 234 7.31 31.70 4.20
C PHE A 234 7.07 31.80 5.71
N THR A 235 7.94 32.49 6.45
CA THR A 235 7.76 32.75 7.88
C THR A 235 7.54 34.24 8.14
N ASN A 236 6.74 34.54 9.15
CA ASN A 236 6.69 35.86 9.77
C ASN A 236 7.05 35.69 11.25
N LYS A 237 8.27 36.11 11.60
CA LYS A 237 8.91 35.74 12.87
C LYS A 237 8.93 34.20 12.98
N SER A 238 8.33 33.64 14.03
CA SER A 238 8.23 32.19 14.24
C SER A 238 7.01 31.52 13.60
N ARG A 239 6.11 32.28 12.95
CA ARG A 239 4.85 31.74 12.43
C ARG A 239 4.94 31.46 10.93
N VAL A 240 4.64 30.23 10.52
CA VAL A 240 4.55 29.84 9.11
C VAL A 240 3.32 30.46 8.45
N GLN A 241 3.50 31.00 7.24
CA GLN A 241 2.48 31.62 6.40
C GLN A 241 1.71 30.56 5.59
N HIS A 242 0.93 29.70 6.26
CA HIS A 242 0.24 28.58 5.61
C HIS A 242 -0.66 28.98 4.42
N GLU A 243 -1.39 30.10 4.50
CA GLU A 243 -2.23 30.56 3.39
C GLU A 243 -1.41 30.94 2.14
N ARG A 244 -0.21 31.51 2.32
CA ARG A 244 0.68 31.85 1.19
C ARG A 244 1.26 30.60 0.54
N ILE A 245 1.66 29.62 1.35
CA ILE A 245 2.13 28.31 0.85
C ILE A 245 1.00 27.62 0.07
N HIS A 246 -0.21 27.61 0.62
CA HIS A 246 -1.38 27.02 -0.02
C HIS A 246 -1.69 27.67 -1.37
N GLN A 247 -1.67 29.00 -1.46
CA GLN A 247 -1.86 29.72 -2.73
C GLN A 247 -0.83 29.36 -3.79
N ILE A 248 0.44 29.20 -3.40
CA ILE A 248 1.53 28.83 -4.31
C ILE A 248 1.37 27.39 -4.79
N LEU A 249 1.09 26.45 -3.89
CA LEU A 249 0.85 25.05 -4.26
C LEU A 249 -0.36 24.92 -5.19
N LYS A 250 -1.45 25.64 -4.91
CA LYS A 250 -2.64 25.65 -5.78
C LYS A 250 -2.33 26.18 -7.18
N GLN A 251 -1.46 27.17 -7.31
CA GLN A 251 -1.04 27.68 -8.61
C GLN A 251 -0.08 26.71 -9.32
N ALA A 252 0.88 26.13 -8.58
CA ALA A 252 1.88 25.22 -9.11
C ALA A 252 1.27 23.89 -9.59
N TRP A 253 0.24 23.39 -8.90
CA TRP A 253 -0.42 22.13 -9.23
C TRP A 253 -1.66 22.30 -10.10
N LYS A 254 -1.90 23.48 -10.67
CA LYS A 254 -3.05 23.70 -11.56
C LYS A 254 -2.91 22.82 -12.81
N GLY A 255 -3.90 21.97 -13.06
CA GLY A 255 -3.89 21.00 -14.17
C GLY A 255 -3.04 19.76 -13.92
N ALA A 256 -2.42 19.63 -12.75
CA ALA A 256 -1.69 18.43 -12.33
C ALA A 256 -2.63 17.43 -11.65
N LEU A 257 -2.24 16.15 -11.62
CA LEU A 257 -2.82 15.07 -10.83
C LEU A 257 -2.98 15.45 -9.34
N LEU A 258 -2.15 16.36 -8.85
CA LEU A 258 -2.16 16.81 -7.45
C LEU A 258 -3.18 17.93 -7.17
N GLU A 259 -3.79 18.54 -8.20
CA GLU A 259 -4.75 19.65 -8.05
C GLU A 259 -5.89 19.35 -7.05
N PRO A 260 -6.52 18.17 -7.05
CA PRO A 260 -7.64 17.87 -6.16
C PRO A 260 -7.29 17.97 -4.67
N PHE A 261 -6.03 17.73 -4.30
CA PHE A 261 -5.57 17.76 -2.89
C PHE A 261 -5.29 19.18 -2.37
N CYS A 262 -5.32 20.19 -3.24
CA CYS A 262 -5.21 21.60 -2.86
C CYS A 262 -6.58 22.27 -2.60
N GLN A 263 -7.69 21.54 -2.69
CA GLN A 263 -9.03 22.10 -2.47
C GLN A 263 -9.42 22.01 -0.98
N LYS A 264 -9.96 23.11 -0.42
CA LYS A 264 -10.26 23.27 1.02
C LYS A 264 -11.45 22.40 1.47
#